data_AF-A0A239FTZ8-F1
#
_entry.id   AF-A0A239FTZ8-F1
#
_cell.length_a   1.000
_cell.length_b   1.000
_cell.length_c   1.000
_cell.angle_alpha   90.00
_cell.angle_beta   90.00
_cell.angle_gamma   90.00
#
_symmetry.space_group_name_H-M   'P 1'
#
loop_
_entity.id
_entity.type
_entity.pdbx_description
1 polymer ?
#
loop_
_entity_poly.entity_id
_entity_poly.type
_entity_poly.pdbx_seq_one_letter_code
_entity_poly.pdbx_strand_id
1 'polypeptide(L)' 'MDKTPASIVAGNVRAELGRRGITVLALAEATGISRSTLMRRLSGQASPLNIDELTAIASHLNINLGTLIGIEQDA' A
#
# COMPACT_ATOMS: atom_id res chain seq x y z
N MET A 1 -5.95 8.66 17.87
CA MET A 1 -6.33 7.35 17.32
C MET A 1 -5.08 6.51 17.34
N ASP A 2 -5.08 5.40 18.06
CA ASP A 2 -3.93 4.50 18.10
C ASP A 2 -3.64 3.98 16.69
N LYS A 3 -2.36 3.94 16.32
CA LYS A 3 -1.91 3.45 15.01
C LYS A 3 -2.17 1.95 14.94
N THR A 4 -3.19 1.54 14.18
CA THR A 4 -3.41 0.13 13.86
C THR A 4 -2.40 -0.34 12.81
N PRO A 5 -2.06 -1.63 12.75
CA PRO A 5 -1.22 -2.17 11.68
C PRO A 5 -1.74 -1.82 10.28
N ALA A 6 -3.07 -1.88 10.07
CA ALA A 6 -3.69 -1.49 8.81
C ALA A 6 -3.44 -0.02 8.45
N SER A 7 -3.52 0.90 9.43
CA SER A 7 -3.25 2.32 9.21
C SER A 7 -1.76 2.59 8.89
N ILE A 8 -0.85 1.82 9.49
CA ILE A 8 0.59 1.88 9.22
C ILE A 8 0.86 1.41 7.79
N VAL A 9 0.35 0.23 7.42
CA VAL A 9 0.49 -0.33 6.07
C VAL A 9 -0.04 0.63 5.00
N ALA A 10 -1.24 1.17 5.19
CA ALA A 10 -1.82 2.16 4.27
C ALA A 10 -0.96 3.43 4.17
N GLY A 11 -0.36 3.86 5.29
CA GLY A 11 0.61 4.96 5.33
C GLY A 11 1.88 4.66 4.54
N ASN A 12 2.44 3.47 4.71
CA ASN A 12 3.65 3.02 4.02
C ASN A 12 3.43 2.93 2.51
N VAL A 13 2.28 2.37 2.06
CA VAL A 13 1.92 2.36 0.65
C VAL A 13 1.84 3.79 0.10
N ARG A 14 1.16 4.71 0.79
CA ARG A 14 1.09 6.12 0.36
C ARG A 14 2.46 6.78 0.30
N ALA A 15 3.33 6.50 1.27
CA ALA A 15 4.69 7.03 1.31
C ALA A 15 5.52 6.53 0.12
N GLU A 16 5.41 5.25 -0.24
CA GLU A 16 6.12 4.68 -1.38
C GLU A 16 5.64 5.24 -2.71
N LEU A 17 4.32 5.37 -2.89
CA LEU A 17 3.73 6.02 -4.05
C LEU A 17 4.23 7.45 -4.21
N GLY A 18 4.24 8.22 -3.11
CA GLY A 18 4.75 9.58 -3.08
C GLY A 18 6.23 9.69 -3.44
N ARG A 19 7.07 8.81 -2.88
CA ARG A 19 8.52 8.77 -3.16
C ARG A 19 8.83 8.47 -4.63
N ARG A 20 7.98 7.72 -5.32
CA ARG A 20 8.17 7.31 -6.72
C ARG A 20 7.40 8.16 -7.73
N GLY A 21 6.58 9.10 -7.27
CA GLY A 21 5.68 9.85 -8.15
C GLY A 21 4.61 8.98 -8.83
N ILE A 22 4.25 7.85 -8.23
CA ILE A 22 3.22 6.93 -8.78
C ILE A 22 1.85 7.37 -8.28
N THR A 23 0.90 7.51 -9.20
CA THR A 23 -0.48 7.87 -8.86
C THR A 23 -1.27 6.65 -8.41
N VAL A 24 -2.35 6.88 -7.63
CA VAL A 24 -3.29 5.80 -7.27
C VAL A 24 -3.99 5.22 -8.50
N LEU A 25 -4.12 5.99 -9.60
CA LEU A 25 -4.65 5.49 -10.87
C LEU A 25 -3.68 4.48 -11.51
N ALA A 26 -2.40 4.82 -11.60
CA ALA A 26 -1.39 3.90 -12.12
C ALA A 26 -1.29 2.62 -11.28
N LEU A 27 -1.40 2.74 -9.96
CA LEU A 27 -1.46 1.56 -9.08
C LEU A 27 -2.71 0.71 -9.33
N ALA A 28 -3.87 1.34 -9.58
CA ALA A 28 -5.11 0.64 -9.90
C ALA A 28 -4.97 -0.19 -11.18
N GLU A 29 -4.38 0.40 -12.22
CA GLU A 29 -4.11 -0.27 -13.49
C GLU A 29 -3.17 -1.46 -13.32
N ALA A 30 -2.11 -1.29 -12.52
CA ALA A 30 -1.12 -2.35 -12.29
C ALA A 30 -1.63 -3.51 -11.43
N THR A 31 -2.54 -3.25 -10.49
CA THR A 31 -3.02 -4.25 -9.52
C THR A 31 -4.38 -4.85 -9.89
N GLY A 32 -5.09 -4.26 -10.85
CA GLY A 32 -6.47 -4.61 -11.17
C GLY A 32 -7.49 -4.18 -10.10
N ILE A 33 -7.04 -3.53 -9.02
CA ILE A 33 -7.93 -3.02 -7.96
C ILE A 33 -8.49 -1.68 -8.42
N SER A 34 -9.80 -1.49 -8.33
CA SER A 34 -10.41 -0.22 -8.73
C SER A 34 -9.80 0.97 -7.97
N ARG A 35 -9.64 2.11 -8.66
CA ARG A 35 -9.11 3.34 -8.06
C ARG A 35 -9.92 3.78 -6.85
N SER A 36 -11.26 3.66 -6.88
CA SER A 36 -12.10 4.07 -5.74
C SER A 36 -11.90 3.15 -4.54
N THR A 37 -11.74 1.84 -4.77
CA THR A 37 -11.40 0.86 -3.74
C THR A 37 -10.05 1.20 -3.12
N LEU A 38 -9.01 1.40 -3.93
CA LEU A 38 -7.68 1.77 -3.44
C LEU A 38 -7.72 3.05 -2.61
N MET A 39 -8.37 4.11 -3.10
CA MET A 39 -8.47 5.37 -2.35
C MET A 39 -9.13 5.17 -0.99
N ARG A 40 -10.27 4.45 -0.92
CA ARG A 40 -10.97 4.20 0.34
C ARG A 40 -10.14 3.36 1.31
N ARG A 41 -9.42 2.34 0.83
CA ARG A 41 -8.57 1.50 1.67
C ARG A 41 -7.36 2.27 2.18
N LEU A 42 -6.69 3.01 1.31
CA LEU A 42 -5.51 3.83 1.66
C LEU A 42 -5.84 4.99 2.61
N SER A 43 -7.09 5.47 2.61
CA SER A 43 -7.59 6.46 3.56
C SER A 43 -8.20 5.86 4.84
N GLY A 44 -8.21 4.52 4.99
CA GLY A 44 -8.80 3.84 6.16
C GLY A 44 -10.33 3.86 6.22
N GLN A 45 -11.01 4.14 5.10
CA GLN A 45 -12.48 4.21 4.98
C GLN A 45 -13.11 2.90 4.46
N ALA A 46 -12.32 1.83 4.39
CA ALA A 46 -12.71 0.51 3.89
C ALA A 46 -11.88 -0.59 4.58
N SER A 47 -12.15 -1.85 4.20
CA SER A 47 -11.38 -3.00 4.67
C SER A 47 -9.88 -2.81 4.42
N PRO A 48 -8.99 -3.32 5.29
CA PRO A 48 -7.55 -3.30 5.03
C PRO A 48 -7.18 -3.99 3.71
N LEU A 49 -6.01 -3.64 3.17
CA LEU A 49 -5.39 -4.41 2.09
C LEU A 49 -5.06 -5.82 2.60
N ASN A 50 -5.39 -6.84 1.81
CA ASN A 50 -5.02 -8.22 2.14
C ASN A 50 -3.58 -8.55 1.67
N ILE A 51 -3.09 -9.75 1.99
CA ILE A 51 -1.71 -10.16 1.66
C ILE A 51 -1.46 -10.23 0.15
N ASP A 52 -2.43 -10.71 -0.64
CA ASP A 52 -2.28 -10.83 -2.09
C ASP A 52 -2.19 -9.44 -2.74
N GLU A 53 -3.04 -8.51 -2.30
CA GLU A 53 -3.04 -7.12 -2.74
C GLU A 53 -1.73 -6.42 -2.35
N LEU A 54 -1.24 -6.63 -1.13
CA LEU A 54 0.05 -6.06 -0.69
C LEU A 54 1.22 -6.65 -1.48
N THR A 55 1.18 -7.94 -1.81
CA THR A 55 2.22 -8.59 -2.62
C THR A 55 2.22 -8.06 -4.05
N ALA A 56 1.04 -7.85 -4.65
CA ALA A 56 0.91 -7.24 -5.97
C ALA A 56 1.43 -5.79 -5.98
N ILE A 57 1.08 -5.00 -4.96
CA ILE A 57 1.59 -3.64 -4.79
C ILE A 57 3.11 -3.64 -4.64
N ALA A 58 3.66 -4.45 -3.75
CA ALA A 58 5.11 -4.56 -3.53
C ALA A 58 5.86 -4.97 -4.81
N SER A 59 5.30 -5.93 -5.56
CA SER A 59 5.86 -6.38 -6.83
C SER A 59 5.85 -5.27 -7.89
N HIS A 60 4.74 -4.54 -8.03
CA HIS A 60 4.66 -3.40 -8.95
C HIS A 60 5.63 -2.28 -8.57
N LEU A 61 5.79 -2.03 -7.27
CA LEU A 61 6.72 -1.03 -6.75
C LEU A 61 8.16 -1.54 -6.70
N ASN A 62 8.43 -2.80 -7.06
CA ASN A 62 9.76 -3.42 -6.98
C ASN A 62 10.43 -3.21 -5.60
N ILE A 63 9.70 -3.53 -4.52
CA ILE A 63 10.18 -3.48 -3.13
C ILE A 63 9.84 -4.78 -2.39
N ASN A 64 10.47 -4.98 -1.23
CA ASN A 64 10.13 -6.07 -0.34
C ASN A 64 8.75 -5.83 0.31
N LEU A 65 7.94 -6.89 0.47
CA LEU A 65 6.67 -6.80 1.21
C LEU A 65 6.87 -6.27 2.64
N GLY A 66 7.99 -6.62 3.28
CA GLY A 66 8.44 -6.16 4.59
C GLY A 66 8.46 -4.63 4.72
N THR A 67 8.83 -3.92 3.66
CA THR A 67 8.80 -2.45 3.59
C THR A 67 7.37 -1.91 3.78
N LEU A 68 6.36 -2.58 3.20
CA LEU A 68 4.97 -2.15 3.31
C LEU A 68 4.39 -2.46 4.70
N ILE A 69 4.74 -3.60 5.28
CA ILE A 69 4.24 -4.02 6.61
C ILE A 69 5.06 -3.46 7.79
N GLY A 70 6.18 -2.78 7.53
CA GLY A 70 7.00 -2.12 8.56
C GLY A 70 7.92 -3.07 9.31
N ILE A 71 8.39 -4.14 8.67
CA ILE A 71 9.33 -5.14 9.23
C ILE A 71 10.75 -4.95 8.66
N GLU A 72 11.08 -3.79 8.06
CA GLU A 72 12.47 -3.50 7.72
C GLU A 72 13.30 -3.40 9.01
N GLN A 73 14.05 -4.47 9.30
CA GLN A 73 15.23 -4.39 10.14
C GLN A 73 16.38 -3.92 9.26
N ASP A 74 16.99 -2.80 9.65
CA ASP A 74 18.29 -2.38 9.13
C ASP A 74 19.27 -3.55 9.30
N ALA A 75 19.78 -4.07 8.19
CA ALA A 75 20.96 -4.92 8.19
C ALA A 75 22.21 -4.05 8.06
#